data_AF-A0AAP0PE67-F1
#
_entry.id   AF-A0AAP0PE67-F1
#
_cell.length_a   1.000
_cell.length_b   1.000
_cell.length_c   1.000
_cell.angle_alpha   90.00
_cell.angle_beta   90.00
_cell.angle_gamma   90.00
#
_symmetry.space_group_name_H-M   'P 1'
#
loop_
_entity.id
_entity.type
_entity.pdbx_description
1 polymer ?
#
loop_
_entity_poly.entity_id
_entity_poly.type
_entity_poly.pdbx_seq_one_letter_code
_entity_poly.pdbx_strand_id
1 'polypeptide(L)'
;MKDFNSCPNTFTYNTMLHLLVQKQVYVLALAVYNQMMKSDCRPNRATYGILIDGLCKAGTIEDSINLFDEMTHRGISPDIMIYTVIVSGLCQEKRTGDAKRLLLDTTKMNKCSPDTIAYHALLNGFCKLGGMDEIVSILKCIKNEGFVVGLNGYSCLIDGLFRIGRFREACRLRHNLMSNRNIAPDCILYTIMMKGLTMEGKVEDAVKLLSEMASTGIVPDTFCYNTLIKGFCDMGLLDEARSLKLEISQNDCFPNSATYTILICGLCKKGIVDEAQQIFEEMEKLGCLPTVMTFNALISGLCKAGELEQAHFLFYKMEIGRNLIEHRYRVLELREMTAITTRKLPQRKVLQPSQPMSFKECPNYNTISKDA
;
A
#
# COMPACT_ATOMS: atom_id res chain seq x y z
N MET A 1 14.01 19.92 31.38
CA MET A 1 12.71 19.88 32.10
C MET A 1 12.84 19.90 33.62
N LYS A 2 14.03 19.68 34.21
CA LYS A 2 14.24 19.90 35.66
C LYS A 2 14.45 21.37 36.03
N ASP A 3 14.73 22.23 35.06
CA ASP A 3 15.10 23.64 35.29
C ASP A 3 13.90 24.61 35.34
N PHE A 4 12.67 24.16 35.05
CA PHE A 4 11.51 25.05 34.87
C PHE A 4 10.30 24.78 35.79
N ASN A 5 10.43 23.89 36.80
CA ASN A 5 9.37 23.59 37.79
C ASN A 5 7.98 23.22 37.21
N SER A 6 7.88 22.88 35.93
CA SER A 6 6.65 22.44 35.29
C SER A 6 6.61 20.92 35.18
N CYS A 7 5.61 20.31 35.82
CA CYS A 7 5.39 18.87 35.73
C CYS A 7 4.62 18.56 34.44
N PRO A 8 5.19 17.75 33.52
CA PRO A 8 4.46 17.32 32.33
C PRO A 8 3.22 16.53 32.72
N ASN A 9 2.09 16.85 32.10
CA ASN A 9 0.84 16.15 32.34
C ASN A 9 0.66 14.99 31.33
N THR A 10 -0.36 14.17 31.52
CA THR A 10 -0.67 13.03 30.64
C THR A 10 -0.81 13.43 29.17
N PHE A 11 -1.29 14.64 28.88
CA PHE A 11 -1.40 15.15 27.51
C PHE A 11 -0.02 15.40 26.89
N THR A 12 0.89 16.06 27.61
CA THR A 12 2.28 16.29 27.16
C THR A 12 2.99 14.97 26.84
N TYR A 13 2.84 13.96 27.70
CA TYR A 13 3.39 12.64 27.44
C TYR A 13 2.74 11.97 26.21
N ASN A 14 1.42 12.00 26.08
CA ASN A 14 0.73 11.40 24.93
C ASN A 14 1.11 12.06 23.60
N THR A 15 1.30 13.38 23.56
CA THR A 15 1.80 14.07 22.36
C THR A 15 3.21 13.63 22.00
N MET A 16 4.11 13.52 22.98
CA MET A 16 5.48 13.03 22.77
C MET A 16 5.48 11.58 22.27
N LEU A 17 4.69 10.71 22.89
CA LEU A 17 4.55 9.31 22.48
C LEU A 17 4.00 9.19 21.05
N HIS A 18 2.97 9.96 20.69
CA HIS A 18 2.41 9.96 19.35
C HIS A 18 3.43 10.41 18.30
N LEU A 19 4.20 11.46 18.57
CA LEU A 19 5.29 11.92 17.68
C LEU A 19 6.39 10.86 17.53
N LEU A 20 6.78 10.20 18.62
CA LEU A 20 7.83 9.17 18.60
C LEU A 20 7.39 7.93 17.82
N VAL A 21 6.13 7.50 17.99
CA VAL A 21 5.53 6.40 17.22
C VAL A 21 5.44 6.76 15.73
N GLN A 22 5.02 7.97 15.38
CA GLN A 22 5.00 8.43 13.98
C GLN A 22 6.40 8.46 13.34
N LYS A 23 7.44 8.75 14.12
CA LYS A 23 8.84 8.72 13.67
C LYS A 23 9.48 7.33 13.73
N GLN A 24 8.71 6.29 14.08
CA GLN A 24 9.15 4.89 14.18
C GLN A 24 10.29 4.66 15.19
N VAL A 25 10.39 5.51 16.23
CA VAL A 25 11.41 5.40 17.28
C VAL A 25 10.82 4.77 18.54
N TYR A 26 10.46 3.48 18.44
CA TYR A 26 9.67 2.77 19.46
C TYR A 26 10.39 2.58 20.80
N VAL A 27 11.72 2.34 20.77
CA VAL A 27 12.53 2.18 21.99
C VAL A 27 12.49 3.45 22.85
N LEU A 28 12.55 4.62 22.21
CA LEU A 28 12.46 5.90 22.90
C LEU A 28 11.04 6.14 23.41
N ALA A 29 10.01 5.70 22.69
CA ALA A 29 8.63 5.77 23.15
C ALA A 29 8.42 4.95 24.44
N LEU A 30 8.96 3.73 24.51
CA LEU A 30 8.93 2.91 25.74
C LEU A 30 9.74 3.55 26.89
N ALA A 31 10.87 4.19 26.59
CA ALA A 31 11.63 4.93 27.61
C ALA A 31 10.85 6.12 28.17
N VAL A 32 10.13 6.87 27.31
CA VAL A 32 9.26 7.97 27.71
C VAL A 32 8.06 7.48 28.52
N TYR A 33 7.49 6.32 28.18
CA TYR A 33 6.45 5.67 28.98
C TYR A 33 6.96 5.26 30.37
N ASN A 34 8.14 4.64 30.45
CA ASN A 34 8.77 4.29 31.73
C ASN A 34 9.09 5.54 32.57
N GLN A 35 9.45 6.66 31.92
CA GLN A 35 9.61 7.93 32.61
C GLN A 35 8.28 8.46 33.13
N MET A 36 7.21 8.42 32.34
CA MET A 36 5.87 8.81 32.77
C MET A 36 5.42 8.03 34.00
N MET A 37 5.71 6.72 34.03
CA MET A 37 5.45 5.84 35.17
C MET A 37 6.24 6.22 36.42
N LYS A 38 7.52 6.60 36.28
CA LYS A 38 8.36 7.09 37.38
C LYS A 38 7.95 8.47 37.90
N SER A 39 7.29 9.28 37.06
CA SER A 39 6.81 10.62 37.40
C SER A 39 5.44 10.61 38.12
N ASP A 40 4.92 9.46 38.56
CA ASP A 40 3.55 9.27 39.09
C ASP A 40 2.41 9.78 38.17
N CYS A 41 2.71 9.98 36.88
CA CYS A 41 1.73 10.41 35.90
C CYS A 41 0.93 9.20 35.42
N ARG A 42 -0.36 9.13 35.79
CA ARG A 42 -1.21 7.97 35.46
C ARG A 42 -1.43 7.87 33.93
N PRO A 43 -1.07 6.73 33.30
CA PRO A 43 -1.39 6.48 31.90
C PRO A 43 -2.90 6.33 31.73
N ASN A 44 -3.42 6.84 30.63
CA ASN A 44 -4.82 6.74 30.28
C ASN A 44 -5.00 5.85 29.05
N ARG A 45 -6.26 5.63 28.66
CA ARG A 45 -6.60 4.80 27.49
C ARG A 45 -5.86 5.23 26.21
N ALA A 46 -5.72 6.54 25.98
CA ALA A 46 -5.03 7.06 24.81
C ALA A 46 -3.51 6.76 24.84
N THR A 47 -2.88 6.80 26.03
CA THR A 47 -1.47 6.42 26.20
C THR A 47 -1.23 4.98 25.71
N TYR A 48 -2.06 4.04 26.16
CA TYR A 48 -1.97 2.64 25.75
C TYR A 48 -2.29 2.45 24.27
N GLY A 49 -3.35 3.09 23.76
CA GLY A 49 -3.72 2.98 22.33
C GLY A 49 -2.60 3.42 21.38
N ILE A 50 -1.90 4.52 21.69
CA ILE A 50 -0.76 5.01 20.90
C ILE A 50 0.41 4.01 20.94
N LEU A 51 0.75 3.51 22.13
CA LEU A 51 1.89 2.59 22.30
C LEU A 51 1.62 1.24 21.65
N ILE A 52 0.44 0.66 21.86
CA ILE A 52 0.01 -0.61 21.30
C ILE A 52 -0.01 -0.52 19.75
N ASP A 53 -0.54 0.55 19.17
CA ASP A 53 -0.51 0.76 17.71
C ASP A 53 0.92 0.88 17.17
N GLY A 54 1.78 1.63 17.86
CA GLY A 54 3.19 1.75 17.49
C GLY A 54 3.92 0.41 17.54
N LEU A 55 3.76 -0.36 18.61
CA LEU A 55 4.42 -1.66 18.79
C LEU A 55 3.90 -2.72 17.83
N CYS A 56 2.59 -2.73 17.53
CA CYS A 56 2.04 -3.60 16.49
C CYS A 56 2.64 -3.29 15.11
N LYS A 57 2.84 -2.00 14.77
CA LYS A 57 3.51 -1.59 13.52
C LYS A 57 5.01 -1.88 13.50
N ALA A 58 5.65 -1.95 14.67
CA ALA A 58 7.05 -2.29 14.83
C ALA A 58 7.33 -3.80 14.67
N GLY A 59 6.30 -4.64 14.72
CA GLY A 59 6.43 -6.11 14.75
C GLY A 59 6.75 -6.69 16.14
N THR A 60 6.87 -5.85 17.17
CA THR A 60 7.12 -6.28 18.56
C THR A 60 5.80 -6.59 19.27
N ILE A 61 5.13 -7.67 18.85
CA ILE A 61 3.79 -8.00 19.32
C ILE A 61 3.74 -8.42 20.79
N GLU A 62 4.81 -9.04 21.31
CA GLU A 62 4.87 -9.48 22.71
C GLU A 62 4.80 -8.30 23.69
N ASP A 63 5.56 -7.23 23.43
CA ASP A 63 5.51 -6.00 24.22
C ASP A 63 4.13 -5.33 24.13
N SER A 64 3.47 -5.42 22.98
CA SER A 64 2.11 -4.90 22.77
C SER A 64 1.07 -5.66 23.61
N ILE A 65 1.18 -6.99 23.67
CA ILE A 65 0.32 -7.83 24.53
C ILE A 65 0.60 -7.54 26.00
N ASN A 66 1.86 -7.41 26.40
CA ASN A 66 2.23 -7.09 27.78
C ASN A 66 1.62 -5.74 28.23
N LEU A 67 1.66 -4.71 27.37
CA LEU A 67 1.02 -3.43 27.68
C LEU A 67 -0.51 -3.51 27.73
N PHE A 68 -1.13 -4.39 26.94
CA PHE A 68 -2.56 -4.63 26.98
C PHE A 68 -3.00 -5.35 28.27
N ASP A 69 -2.24 -6.35 28.70
CA ASP A 69 -2.48 -7.04 29.97
C ASP A 69 -2.27 -6.10 31.16
N GLU A 70 -1.22 -5.27 31.11
CA GLU A 70 -0.96 -4.23 32.10
C GLU A 70 -2.13 -3.22 32.20
N MET A 71 -2.65 -2.77 31.06
CA MET A 71 -3.82 -1.89 31.00
C MET A 71 -5.04 -2.53 31.70
N THR A 72 -5.27 -3.81 31.45
CA THR A 72 -6.38 -4.58 32.03
C THR A 72 -6.21 -4.79 33.53
N HIS A 73 -4.99 -5.12 33.98
CA HIS A 73 -4.66 -5.28 35.40
C HIS A 73 -4.80 -3.97 36.19
N ARG A 74 -4.57 -2.82 35.55
CA ARG A 74 -4.76 -1.50 36.15
C ARG A 74 -6.22 -1.04 36.18
N GLY A 75 -7.16 -1.88 35.71
CA GLY A 75 -8.59 -1.59 35.70
C GLY A 75 -9.01 -0.59 34.62
N ILE A 76 -8.14 -0.30 33.64
CA ILE A 76 -8.49 0.58 32.52
C ILE A 76 -9.15 -0.30 31.45
N SER A 77 -10.47 -0.17 31.26
CA SER A 77 -11.16 -0.94 30.21
C SER A 77 -10.67 -0.52 28.82
N PRO A 78 -10.17 -1.46 28.00
CA PRO A 78 -9.91 -1.23 26.59
C PRO A 78 -11.21 -0.87 25.85
N ASP A 79 -11.08 -0.09 24.79
CA ASP A 79 -12.16 0.20 23.86
C ASP A 79 -12.02 -0.63 22.58
N ILE A 80 -13.02 -0.51 21.71
CA ILE A 80 -13.08 -1.21 20.41
C ILE A 80 -11.80 -0.94 19.59
N MET A 81 -11.30 0.31 19.60
CA MET A 81 -10.10 0.69 18.86
C MET A 81 -8.85 -0.09 19.31
N ILE A 82 -8.60 -0.20 20.62
CA ILE A 82 -7.45 -0.94 21.16
C ILE A 82 -7.55 -2.44 20.80
N TYR A 83 -8.75 -3.02 20.88
CA TYR A 83 -8.97 -4.40 20.46
C TYR A 83 -8.69 -4.60 18.96
N THR A 84 -9.20 -3.71 18.11
CA THR A 84 -8.96 -3.77 16.66
C THR A 84 -7.48 -3.68 16.32
N VAL A 85 -6.74 -2.79 16.98
CA VAL A 85 -5.29 -2.63 16.79
C VAL A 85 -4.55 -3.92 17.16
N ILE A 86 -4.81 -4.50 18.33
CA ILE A 86 -4.16 -5.74 18.77
C ILE A 86 -4.51 -6.92 17.88
N VAL A 87 -5.79 -7.07 17.52
CA VAL A 87 -6.24 -8.12 16.60
C VAL A 87 -5.51 -7.97 15.26
N SER A 88 -5.38 -6.75 14.74
CA SER A 88 -4.66 -6.50 13.50
C SER A 88 -3.16 -6.82 13.61
N GLY A 89 -2.52 -6.47 14.72
CA GLY A 89 -1.11 -6.78 14.98
C GLY A 89 -0.85 -8.28 15.13
N LEU A 90 -1.69 -8.99 15.89
CA LEU A 90 -1.65 -10.44 16.02
C LEU A 90 -1.84 -11.15 14.68
N CYS A 91 -2.71 -10.62 13.82
CA CYS A 91 -2.92 -11.13 12.46
C CYS A 91 -1.70 -10.92 11.56
N GLN A 92 -0.95 -9.83 11.74
CA GLN A 92 0.29 -9.56 10.98
C GLN A 92 1.42 -10.53 11.37
N GLU A 93 1.58 -10.82 12.65
CA GLU A 93 2.56 -11.78 13.19
C GLU A 93 2.11 -13.25 13.10
N LYS A 94 1.09 -13.54 12.29
CA LYS A 94 0.55 -14.87 12.04
C LYS A 94 -0.02 -15.61 13.27
N ARG A 95 -0.28 -14.89 14.37
CA ARG A 95 -0.86 -15.42 15.63
C ARG A 95 -2.39 -15.28 15.65
N THR A 96 -3.07 -15.74 14.61
CA THR A 96 -4.53 -15.56 14.46
C THR A 96 -5.36 -16.33 15.49
N GLY A 97 -4.83 -17.42 16.07
CA GLY A 97 -5.49 -18.15 17.14
C GLY A 97 -5.70 -17.29 18.40
N ASP A 98 -4.68 -16.52 18.79
CA ASP A 98 -4.75 -15.61 19.93
C ASP A 98 -5.67 -14.42 19.62
N ALA A 99 -5.62 -13.91 18.39
CA ALA A 99 -6.52 -12.85 17.92
C ALA A 99 -8.00 -13.26 18.01
N LYS A 100 -8.31 -14.51 17.63
CA LYS A 100 -9.67 -15.07 17.74
C LYS A 100 -10.12 -15.22 19.19
N ARG A 101 -9.25 -15.74 20.07
CA ARG A 101 -9.57 -15.87 21.50
C ARG A 101 -9.88 -14.52 22.11
N LEU A 102 -9.01 -13.52 21.88
CA LEU A 102 -9.21 -12.17 22.39
C LEU A 102 -10.54 -11.57 21.93
N LEU A 103 -10.90 -11.72 20.65
CA LEU A 103 -12.16 -11.18 20.12
C LEU A 103 -13.41 -11.96 20.57
N LEU A 104 -13.29 -13.25 20.88
CA LEU A 104 -14.39 -14.02 21.47
C LEU A 104 -14.55 -13.79 22.98
N ASP A 105 -13.46 -13.50 23.68
CA ASP A 105 -13.50 -13.19 25.10
C ASP A 105 -14.09 -11.79 25.33
N THR A 106 -13.89 -10.85 24.41
CA THR A 106 -14.53 -9.54 24.45
C THR A 106 -16.04 -9.59 24.23
N THR A 107 -16.50 -10.40 23.28
CA THR A 107 -17.94 -10.59 23.02
C THR A 107 -18.63 -11.26 24.20
N LYS A 108 -18.04 -12.33 24.75
CA LYS A 108 -18.62 -13.06 25.89
C LYS A 108 -18.69 -12.26 27.18
N MET A 109 -17.70 -11.39 27.42
CA MET A 109 -17.64 -10.58 28.63
C MET A 109 -18.54 -9.33 28.58
N ASN A 110 -19.28 -9.09 27.46
CA ASN A 110 -20.12 -7.91 27.25
C ASN A 110 -19.42 -6.56 27.51
N LYS A 111 -18.08 -6.51 27.44
CA LYS A 111 -17.32 -5.30 27.78
C LYS A 111 -17.33 -4.27 26.65
N CYS A 112 -17.34 -4.73 25.39
CA CYS A 112 -17.44 -3.91 24.17
C CYS A 112 -18.01 -4.80 23.06
N SER A 113 -19.01 -4.31 22.29
CA SER A 113 -19.43 -4.98 21.05
C SER A 113 -18.36 -4.74 19.98
N PRO A 114 -17.71 -5.79 19.44
CA PRO A 114 -16.77 -5.61 18.34
C PRO A 114 -17.49 -4.98 17.15
N ASP A 115 -16.83 -4.05 16.48
CA ASP A 115 -17.35 -3.45 15.26
C ASP A 115 -17.04 -4.32 14.04
N THR A 116 -17.64 -3.97 12.91
CA THR A 116 -17.38 -4.60 11.61
C THR A 116 -15.89 -4.55 11.23
N ILE A 117 -15.13 -3.58 11.75
CA ILE A 117 -13.70 -3.38 11.47
C ILE A 117 -12.86 -4.45 12.18
N ALA A 118 -13.15 -4.74 13.45
CA ALA A 118 -12.46 -5.78 14.22
C ALA A 118 -12.65 -7.17 13.58
N TYR A 119 -13.90 -7.49 13.20
CA TYR A 119 -14.20 -8.72 12.46
C TYR A 119 -13.52 -8.75 11.09
N HIS A 120 -13.48 -7.62 10.37
CA HIS A 120 -12.79 -7.52 9.08
C HIS A 120 -11.27 -7.75 9.22
N ALA A 121 -10.63 -7.17 10.24
CA ALA A 121 -9.20 -7.35 10.51
C ALA A 121 -8.88 -8.84 10.80
N LEU A 122 -9.72 -9.49 11.61
CA LEU A 122 -9.60 -10.92 11.91
C LEU A 122 -9.79 -11.78 10.65
N LEU A 123 -10.84 -11.50 9.86
CA LEU A 123 -11.10 -12.20 8.61
C LEU A 123 -9.93 -12.05 7.64
N ASN A 124 -9.41 -10.83 7.43
CA ASN A 124 -8.24 -10.58 6.57
C ASN A 124 -7.01 -11.34 7.08
N GLY A 125 -6.79 -11.37 8.39
CA GLY A 125 -5.73 -12.17 9.02
C GLY A 125 -5.82 -13.65 8.71
N PHE A 126 -7.00 -14.26 8.93
CA PHE A 126 -7.22 -15.67 8.60
C PHE A 126 -7.18 -15.96 7.10
N CYS A 127 -7.65 -15.03 6.26
CA CYS A 127 -7.60 -15.14 4.80
C CYS A 127 -6.15 -15.19 4.28
N LYS A 128 -5.22 -14.49 4.94
CA LYS A 128 -3.78 -14.54 4.60
C LYS A 128 -3.11 -15.85 5.03
N LEU A 129 -3.58 -16.49 6.10
CA LEU A 129 -2.95 -17.68 6.69
C LEU A 129 -3.60 -19.00 6.28
N GLY A 130 -4.79 -18.96 5.70
CA GLY A 130 -5.46 -20.15 5.18
C GLY A 130 -6.31 -20.94 6.19
N GLY A 131 -6.65 -20.35 7.35
CA GLY A 131 -7.47 -21.02 8.38
C GLY A 131 -8.96 -21.05 8.03
N MET A 132 -9.44 -22.13 7.43
CA MET A 132 -10.80 -22.25 6.87
C MET A 132 -11.91 -22.46 7.89
N ASP A 133 -11.67 -23.34 8.86
CA ASP A 133 -12.68 -23.68 9.86
C ASP A 133 -12.99 -22.47 10.75
N GLU A 134 -11.97 -21.63 10.97
CA GLU A 134 -12.07 -20.38 11.70
C GLU A 134 -12.82 -19.32 10.92
N ILE A 135 -12.59 -19.16 9.61
CA ILE A 135 -13.34 -18.20 8.77
C ILE A 135 -14.83 -18.54 8.79
N VAL A 136 -15.19 -19.82 8.62
CA VAL A 136 -16.59 -20.27 8.65
C VAL A 136 -17.21 -20.09 10.05
N SER A 137 -16.45 -20.36 11.10
CA SER A 137 -16.87 -20.10 12.49
C SER A 137 -17.14 -18.61 12.71
N ILE A 138 -16.25 -17.73 12.26
CA ILE A 138 -16.39 -16.28 12.40
C ILE A 138 -17.60 -15.79 11.60
N LEU A 139 -17.83 -16.31 10.40
CA LEU A 139 -19.02 -15.98 9.60
C LEU A 139 -20.34 -16.36 10.29
N LYS A 140 -20.39 -17.53 10.92
CA LYS A 140 -21.56 -17.94 11.71
C LYS A 140 -21.75 -17.01 12.91
N CYS A 141 -20.69 -16.62 13.60
CA CYS A 141 -20.76 -15.64 14.69
C CYS A 141 -21.33 -14.31 14.22
N ILE A 142 -20.80 -13.74 13.12
CA ILE A 142 -21.26 -12.47 12.55
C ILE A 142 -22.76 -12.54 12.17
N LYS A 143 -23.19 -13.66 11.57
CA LYS A 143 -24.60 -13.86 11.21
C LYS A 143 -25.51 -14.01 12.42
N ASN A 144 -25.05 -14.69 13.47
CA ASN A 144 -25.80 -14.89 14.71
C ASN A 144 -25.91 -13.60 15.53
N GLU A 145 -24.89 -12.75 15.48
CA GLU A 145 -24.88 -11.44 16.15
C GLU A 145 -25.64 -10.34 15.37
N GLY A 146 -26.22 -10.67 14.20
CA GLY A 146 -27.05 -9.75 13.43
C GLY A 146 -26.27 -8.66 12.69
N PHE A 147 -24.95 -8.78 12.60
CA PHE A 147 -24.12 -7.82 11.87
C PHE A 147 -24.25 -8.00 10.36
N VAL A 148 -24.60 -6.91 9.67
CA VAL A 148 -24.60 -6.87 8.21
C VAL A 148 -23.16 -6.71 7.74
N VAL A 149 -22.58 -7.78 7.20
CA VAL A 149 -21.29 -7.70 6.50
C VAL A 149 -21.47 -6.79 5.28
N GLY A 150 -20.80 -5.64 5.26
CA GLY A 150 -20.79 -4.76 4.10
C GLY A 150 -20.07 -5.39 2.89
N LEU A 151 -20.16 -4.76 1.73
CA LEU A 151 -19.50 -5.23 0.49
C LEU A 151 -18.01 -5.57 0.70
N ASN A 152 -17.26 -4.69 1.37
CA ASN A 152 -15.83 -4.89 1.66
C ASN A 152 -15.53 -6.16 2.46
N GLY A 153 -16.42 -6.52 3.40
CA GLY A 153 -16.28 -7.74 4.18
C GLY A 153 -16.47 -8.98 3.30
N TYR A 154 -17.51 -8.99 2.47
CA TYR A 154 -17.74 -10.05 1.49
C TYR A 154 -16.61 -10.17 0.46
N SER A 155 -16.10 -9.05 -0.06
CA SER A 155 -14.95 -9.03 -0.99
C SER A 155 -13.71 -9.67 -0.36
N CYS A 156 -13.37 -9.32 0.89
CA CYS A 156 -12.25 -9.96 1.60
C CYS A 156 -12.46 -11.46 1.84
N LEU A 157 -13.67 -11.86 2.21
CA LEU A 157 -14.02 -13.26 2.42
C LEU A 157 -13.88 -14.08 1.14
N ILE A 158 -14.35 -13.54 0.03
CA ILE A 158 -14.27 -14.18 -1.27
C ILE A 158 -12.80 -14.28 -1.73
N ASP A 159 -11.97 -13.23 -1.59
CA ASP A 159 -10.52 -13.31 -1.91
C ASP A 159 -9.82 -14.36 -1.02
N GLY A 160 -10.18 -14.43 0.26
CA GLY A 160 -9.69 -15.45 1.19
C GLY A 160 -10.04 -16.87 0.74
N LEU A 161 -11.31 -17.13 0.42
CA LEU A 161 -11.76 -18.45 -0.03
C LEU A 161 -11.07 -18.88 -1.33
N PHE A 162 -10.79 -17.95 -2.24
CA PHE A 162 -10.05 -18.23 -3.47
C PHE A 162 -8.58 -18.59 -3.21
N ARG A 163 -7.90 -17.88 -2.32
CA ARG A 163 -6.51 -18.21 -1.94
C ARG A 163 -6.36 -19.60 -1.36
N ILE A 164 -7.42 -20.11 -0.75
CA ILE A 164 -7.44 -21.40 -0.07
C ILE A 164 -8.02 -22.51 -0.98
N GLY A 165 -8.41 -22.16 -2.21
CA GLY A 165 -8.85 -23.12 -3.23
C GLY A 165 -10.30 -23.60 -3.10
N ARG A 166 -11.14 -22.97 -2.25
CA ARG A 166 -12.58 -23.32 -2.13
C ARG A 166 -13.45 -22.48 -3.05
N PHE A 167 -13.21 -22.60 -4.34
CA PHE A 167 -13.90 -21.85 -5.41
C PHE A 167 -15.43 -21.96 -5.35
N ARG A 168 -15.96 -23.16 -5.05
CA ARG A 168 -17.42 -23.40 -5.00
C ARG A 168 -18.13 -22.59 -3.93
N GLU A 169 -17.52 -22.42 -2.76
CA GLU A 169 -18.11 -21.64 -1.67
C GLU A 169 -18.03 -20.14 -1.94
N ALA A 170 -16.92 -19.68 -2.52
CA ALA A 170 -16.78 -18.30 -2.98
C ALA A 170 -17.87 -17.91 -3.99
N CYS A 171 -18.13 -18.76 -4.99
CA CYS A 171 -19.19 -18.54 -5.96
C CYS A 171 -20.60 -18.55 -5.34
N ARG A 172 -20.85 -19.41 -4.34
CA ARG A 172 -22.13 -19.40 -3.59
C ARG A 172 -22.32 -18.11 -2.80
N LEU A 173 -21.26 -17.62 -2.15
CA LEU A 173 -21.32 -16.34 -1.44
C LEU A 173 -21.58 -15.17 -2.39
N ARG A 174 -20.97 -15.16 -3.58
CA ARG A 174 -21.32 -14.18 -4.63
C ARG A 174 -22.81 -14.25 -4.98
N HIS A 175 -23.34 -15.45 -5.23
CA HIS A 175 -24.73 -15.60 -5.63
C HIS A 175 -25.71 -15.12 -4.53
N ASN A 176 -25.39 -15.39 -3.26
CA ASN A 176 -26.13 -14.86 -2.12
C ASN A 176 -26.06 -13.33 -2.04
N LEU A 177 -24.90 -12.74 -2.32
CA LEU A 177 -24.72 -11.28 -2.36
C LEU A 177 -25.55 -10.65 -3.48
N MET A 178 -25.51 -11.22 -4.69
CA MET A 178 -26.30 -10.76 -5.85
C MET A 178 -27.81 -10.90 -5.63
N SER A 179 -28.25 -11.85 -4.78
CA SER A 179 -29.66 -12.04 -4.42
C SER A 179 -30.16 -11.00 -3.40
N ASN A 180 -29.25 -10.42 -2.61
CA ASN A 180 -29.57 -9.37 -1.65
C ASN A 180 -29.64 -8.01 -2.37
N ARG A 181 -30.87 -7.56 -2.67
CA ARG A 181 -31.16 -6.33 -3.45
C ARG A 181 -30.56 -5.02 -2.91
N ASN A 182 -29.95 -5.01 -1.74
CA ASN A 182 -29.39 -3.81 -1.10
C ASN A 182 -27.86 -3.66 -1.28
N ILE A 183 -27.17 -4.60 -1.91
CA ILE A 183 -25.71 -4.55 -2.09
C ILE A 183 -25.38 -4.65 -3.58
N ALA A 184 -24.97 -3.52 -4.18
CA ALA A 184 -24.48 -3.51 -5.55
C ALA A 184 -23.02 -4.00 -5.58
N PRO A 185 -22.65 -4.92 -6.49
CA PRO A 185 -21.26 -5.31 -6.68
C PRO A 185 -20.44 -4.13 -7.21
N ASP A 186 -19.19 -4.02 -6.79
CA ASP A 186 -18.24 -3.03 -7.29
C ASP A 186 -17.17 -3.67 -8.20
N CYS A 187 -16.34 -2.82 -8.81
CA CYS A 187 -15.21 -3.28 -9.63
C CYS A 187 -14.31 -4.26 -8.85
N ILE A 188 -14.05 -3.96 -7.57
CA ILE A 188 -13.16 -4.76 -6.71
C ILE A 188 -13.66 -6.20 -6.56
N LEU A 189 -14.96 -6.39 -6.29
CA LEU A 189 -15.55 -7.72 -6.17
C LEU A 189 -15.42 -8.51 -7.47
N TYR A 190 -15.69 -7.87 -8.62
CA TYR A 190 -15.50 -8.50 -9.93
C TYR A 190 -14.04 -8.89 -10.17
N THR A 191 -13.08 -8.03 -9.83
CA THR A 191 -11.66 -8.37 -9.98
C THR A 191 -11.24 -9.55 -9.10
N ILE A 192 -11.74 -9.61 -7.86
CA ILE A 192 -11.47 -10.73 -6.94
C ILE A 192 -12.05 -12.02 -7.51
N MET A 193 -13.27 -11.98 -8.07
CA MET A 193 -13.90 -13.13 -8.72
C MET A 193 -13.14 -13.60 -9.95
N MET A 194 -12.73 -12.68 -10.83
CA MET A 194 -11.90 -12.99 -11.99
C MET A 194 -10.58 -13.63 -11.58
N LYS A 195 -9.89 -13.05 -10.59
CA LYS A 195 -8.66 -13.62 -10.03
C LYS A 195 -8.86 -15.02 -9.47
N GLY A 196 -9.97 -15.25 -8.75
CA GLY A 196 -10.30 -16.56 -8.23
C GLY A 196 -10.48 -17.61 -9.32
N LEU A 197 -11.24 -17.27 -10.36
CA LEU A 197 -11.48 -18.19 -11.48
C LEU A 197 -10.21 -18.46 -12.30
N THR A 198 -9.34 -17.46 -12.49
CA THR A 198 -8.06 -17.67 -13.16
C THR A 198 -7.13 -18.58 -12.35
N MET A 199 -7.16 -18.50 -11.01
CA MET A 199 -6.42 -19.44 -10.13
C MET A 199 -6.96 -20.87 -10.19
N GLU A 200 -8.25 -21.07 -10.44
CA GLU A 200 -8.85 -22.40 -10.68
C GLU A 200 -8.52 -22.95 -12.09
N GLY A 201 -8.10 -22.09 -13.01
CA GLY A 201 -7.91 -22.43 -14.43
C GLY A 201 -9.15 -22.23 -15.30
N LYS A 202 -10.25 -21.71 -14.74
CA LYS A 202 -11.49 -21.40 -15.48
C LYS A 202 -11.43 -20.00 -16.09
N VAL A 203 -10.44 -19.76 -16.95
CA VAL A 203 -10.20 -18.45 -17.56
C VAL A 203 -11.37 -17.98 -18.45
N GLU A 204 -12.09 -18.90 -19.11
CA GLU A 204 -13.28 -18.57 -19.91
C GLU A 204 -14.42 -17.98 -19.07
N ASP A 205 -14.67 -18.56 -17.89
CA ASP A 205 -15.69 -18.04 -16.98
C ASP A 205 -15.27 -16.68 -16.40
N ALA A 206 -13.96 -16.45 -16.23
CA ALA A 206 -13.44 -15.15 -15.83
C ALA A 206 -13.67 -14.07 -16.92
N VAL A 207 -13.55 -14.41 -18.20
CA VAL A 207 -13.88 -13.50 -19.32
C VAL A 207 -15.39 -13.21 -19.35
N LYS A 208 -16.25 -14.22 -19.12
CA LYS A 208 -17.70 -14.00 -19.02
C LYS A 208 -18.04 -12.99 -17.91
N LEU A 209 -17.32 -13.02 -16.78
CA LEU A 209 -17.51 -12.04 -15.71
C LEU A 209 -17.09 -10.62 -16.12
N LEU A 210 -16.06 -10.47 -16.95
CA LEU A 210 -15.67 -9.17 -17.50
C LEU A 210 -16.79 -8.59 -18.39
N SER A 211 -17.40 -9.43 -19.24
CA SER A 211 -18.55 -9.03 -20.06
C SER A 211 -19.81 -8.74 -19.23
N GLU A 212 -20.07 -9.55 -18.18
CA GLU A 212 -21.14 -9.30 -17.20
C GLU A 212 -20.96 -7.92 -16.54
N MET A 213 -19.75 -7.62 -16.05
CA MET A 213 -19.39 -6.34 -15.44
C MET A 213 -19.69 -5.16 -16.38
N ALA A 214 -19.24 -5.23 -17.64
CA ALA A 214 -19.52 -4.22 -18.64
C ALA A 214 -21.04 -4.06 -18.92
N SER A 215 -21.79 -5.16 -19.00
CA SER A 215 -23.24 -5.14 -19.22
C SER A 215 -24.03 -4.55 -18.05
N THR A 216 -23.50 -4.66 -16.83
CA THR A 216 -24.09 -4.04 -15.63
C THR A 216 -23.79 -2.55 -15.49
N GLY A 217 -23.04 -1.97 -16.44
CA GLY A 217 -22.67 -0.55 -16.44
C GLY A 217 -21.44 -0.22 -15.58
N ILE A 218 -20.71 -1.23 -15.10
CA ILE A 218 -19.46 -1.03 -14.37
C ILE A 218 -18.31 -1.10 -15.37
N VAL A 219 -17.56 -0.01 -15.52
CA VAL A 219 -16.44 0.06 -16.48
C VAL A 219 -15.25 -0.75 -15.93
N PRO A 220 -14.76 -1.76 -16.67
CA PRO A 220 -13.56 -2.49 -16.29
C PRO A 220 -12.33 -1.58 -16.30
N ASP A 221 -11.52 -1.66 -15.25
CA ASP A 221 -10.26 -0.93 -15.16
C ASP A 221 -9.09 -1.77 -15.70
N THR A 222 -7.92 -1.15 -15.86
CA THR A 222 -6.68 -1.83 -16.27
C THR A 222 -6.31 -3.00 -15.34
N PHE A 223 -6.73 -2.96 -14.06
CA PHE A 223 -6.41 -4.00 -13.09
C PHE A 223 -7.23 -5.28 -13.34
N CYS A 224 -8.50 -5.15 -13.73
CA CYS A 224 -9.34 -6.26 -14.20
C CYS A 224 -8.69 -6.99 -15.39
N TYR A 225 -8.29 -6.25 -16.42
CA TYR A 225 -7.62 -6.85 -17.59
C TYR A 225 -6.27 -7.47 -17.22
N ASN A 226 -5.44 -6.80 -16.42
CA ASN A 226 -4.16 -7.34 -15.96
C ASN A 226 -4.34 -8.67 -15.21
N THR A 227 -5.42 -8.80 -14.43
CA THR A 227 -5.76 -10.04 -13.72
C THR A 227 -6.06 -11.18 -14.68
N LEU A 228 -6.82 -10.92 -15.75
CA LEU A 228 -7.13 -11.91 -16.78
C LEU A 228 -5.90 -12.27 -17.62
N ILE A 229 -5.17 -11.28 -18.12
CA ILE A 229 -3.93 -11.46 -18.89
C ILE A 229 -2.96 -12.35 -18.11
N LYS A 230 -2.79 -12.10 -16.80
CA LYS A 230 -1.97 -12.96 -15.95
C LYS A 230 -2.49 -14.39 -15.89
N GLY A 231 -3.80 -14.58 -15.72
CA GLY A 231 -4.44 -15.89 -15.74
C GLY A 231 -4.19 -16.66 -17.03
N PHE A 232 -4.37 -16.01 -18.19
CA PHE A 232 -4.08 -16.58 -19.50
C PHE A 232 -2.59 -16.94 -19.66
N CYS A 233 -1.68 -16.06 -19.25
CA CYS A 233 -0.23 -16.33 -19.25
C CYS A 233 0.15 -17.53 -18.37
N ASP A 234 -0.42 -17.63 -17.17
CA ASP A 234 -0.13 -18.74 -16.25
C ASP A 234 -0.66 -20.09 -16.79
N MET A 235 -1.77 -20.08 -17.54
CA MET A 235 -2.27 -21.27 -18.27
C MET A 235 -1.51 -21.56 -19.58
N GLY A 236 -0.80 -20.57 -20.13
CA GLY A 236 -0.06 -20.68 -21.39
C GLY A 236 -0.86 -20.36 -22.64
N LEU A 237 -2.03 -19.75 -22.47
CA LEU A 237 -2.91 -19.26 -23.53
C LEU A 237 -2.48 -17.84 -23.91
N LEU A 238 -1.35 -17.73 -24.61
CA LEU A 238 -0.66 -16.46 -24.85
C LEU A 238 -1.35 -15.59 -25.92
N ASP A 239 -2.05 -16.21 -26.87
CA ASP A 239 -2.76 -15.49 -27.94
C ASP A 239 -3.98 -14.74 -27.40
N GLU A 240 -4.68 -15.35 -26.46
CA GLU A 240 -5.79 -14.74 -25.72
C GLU A 240 -5.28 -13.60 -24.81
N ALA A 241 -4.13 -13.79 -24.15
CA ALA A 241 -3.50 -12.74 -23.36
C ALA A 241 -3.13 -11.51 -24.21
N ARG A 242 -2.70 -11.71 -25.45
CA ARG A 242 -2.43 -10.63 -26.42
C ARG A 242 -3.71 -9.95 -26.90
N SER A 243 -4.73 -10.74 -27.17
CA SER A 243 -6.05 -10.22 -27.58
C SER A 243 -6.62 -9.28 -26.51
N LEU A 244 -6.52 -9.66 -25.24
CA LEU A 244 -6.91 -8.80 -24.12
C LEU A 244 -6.06 -7.54 -23.99
N LYS A 245 -4.75 -7.59 -24.26
CA LYS A 245 -3.89 -6.39 -24.29
C LYS A 245 -4.35 -5.38 -25.36
N LEU A 246 -4.78 -5.87 -26.52
CA LEU A 246 -5.33 -5.02 -27.58
C LEU A 246 -6.69 -4.44 -27.17
N GLU A 247 -7.54 -5.24 -26.53
CA GLU A 247 -8.84 -4.81 -26.02
C GLU A 247 -8.72 -3.70 -24.96
N ILE A 248 -7.71 -3.77 -24.07
CA ILE A 248 -7.42 -2.66 -23.11
C ILE A 248 -7.32 -1.34 -23.86
N SER A 249 -6.53 -1.31 -24.93
CA SER A 249 -6.25 -0.09 -25.72
C SER A 249 -7.49 0.45 -26.44
N GLN A 250 -8.51 -0.39 -26.67
CA GLN A 250 -9.75 -0.02 -27.35
C GLN A 250 -10.81 0.52 -26.38
N ASN A 251 -10.78 0.11 -25.11
CA ASN A 251 -11.77 0.45 -24.09
C ASN A 251 -11.37 1.67 -23.23
N ASP A 252 -10.75 2.68 -23.85
CA ASP A 252 -10.23 3.91 -23.21
C ASP A 252 -9.28 3.66 -22.00
N CYS A 253 -8.76 2.45 -21.89
CA CYS A 253 -7.77 2.05 -20.91
C CYS A 253 -6.39 2.00 -21.59
N PHE A 254 -5.33 2.19 -20.80
CA PHE A 254 -3.96 2.12 -21.32
C PHE A 254 -3.20 0.97 -20.66
N PRO A 255 -2.54 0.10 -21.45
CA PRO A 255 -1.58 -0.84 -20.90
C PRO A 255 -0.52 -0.09 -20.09
N ASN A 256 -0.30 -0.51 -18.86
CA ASN A 256 0.69 0.11 -17.97
C ASN A 256 1.90 -0.79 -17.80
N SER A 257 2.90 -0.34 -17.02
CA SER A 257 4.11 -1.11 -16.75
C SER A 257 3.83 -2.51 -16.19
N ALA A 258 2.75 -2.68 -15.41
CA ALA A 258 2.35 -3.99 -14.91
C ALA A 258 1.80 -4.91 -16.01
N THR A 259 1.03 -4.38 -16.97
CA THR A 259 0.52 -5.15 -18.14
C THR A 259 1.66 -5.79 -18.92
N TYR A 260 2.67 -4.99 -19.30
CA TYR A 260 3.85 -5.47 -20.03
C TYR A 260 4.67 -6.46 -19.19
N THR A 261 4.88 -6.16 -17.90
CA THR A 261 5.62 -7.04 -17.00
C THR A 261 4.96 -8.42 -16.87
N ILE A 262 3.62 -8.48 -16.81
CA ILE A 262 2.87 -9.75 -16.75
C ILE A 262 3.09 -10.58 -18.02
N LEU A 263 2.98 -9.96 -19.20
CA LEU A 263 3.19 -10.64 -20.48
C LEU A 263 4.62 -11.15 -20.61
N ILE A 264 5.63 -10.32 -20.31
CA ILE A 264 7.05 -10.71 -20.32
C ILE A 264 7.29 -11.89 -19.37
N CYS A 265 6.77 -11.84 -18.14
CA CYS A 265 6.86 -12.95 -17.19
C CYS A 265 6.23 -14.23 -17.75
N GLY A 266 5.04 -14.14 -18.36
CA GLY A 266 4.34 -15.26 -18.97
C GLY A 266 5.14 -15.91 -20.10
N LEU A 267 5.64 -15.09 -21.02
CA LEU A 267 6.46 -15.52 -22.17
C LEU A 267 7.76 -16.18 -21.73
N CYS A 268 8.50 -15.55 -20.80
CA CYS A 268 9.74 -16.11 -20.25
C CYS A 268 9.51 -17.43 -19.50
N LYS A 269 8.38 -17.59 -18.79
CA LYS A 269 8.04 -18.87 -18.12
C LYS A 269 7.80 -20.01 -19.12
N LYS A 270 7.27 -19.70 -20.30
CA LYS A 270 7.03 -20.68 -21.38
C LYS A 270 8.25 -20.91 -22.27
N GLY A 271 9.34 -20.18 -22.04
CA GLY A 271 10.59 -20.31 -22.81
C GLY A 271 10.58 -19.55 -24.15
N ILE A 272 9.56 -18.73 -24.42
CA ILE A 272 9.45 -17.97 -25.66
C ILE A 272 10.09 -16.60 -25.44
N VAL A 273 11.42 -16.59 -25.38
CA VAL A 273 12.18 -15.42 -24.92
C VAL A 273 12.31 -14.34 -26.00
N ASP A 274 12.39 -14.71 -27.27
CA ASP A 274 12.44 -13.78 -28.41
C ASP A 274 11.23 -12.82 -28.41
N GLU A 275 10.03 -13.36 -28.20
CA GLU A 275 8.81 -12.57 -28.12
C GLU A 275 8.77 -11.72 -26.85
N ALA A 276 9.29 -12.23 -25.73
CA ALA A 276 9.38 -11.46 -24.49
C ALA A 276 10.25 -10.21 -24.68
N GLN A 277 11.31 -10.32 -25.47
CA GLN A 277 12.18 -9.20 -25.82
C GLN A 277 11.50 -8.19 -26.74
N GLN A 278 10.71 -8.64 -27.73
CA GLN A 278 9.91 -7.73 -28.57
C GLN A 278 8.90 -6.92 -27.73
N ILE A 279 8.21 -7.56 -26.78
CA ILE A 279 7.28 -6.87 -25.87
C ILE A 279 8.03 -5.89 -24.94
N PHE A 280 9.25 -6.22 -24.52
CA PHE A 280 10.10 -5.31 -23.75
C PHE A 280 10.52 -4.07 -24.57
N GLU A 281 10.90 -4.23 -25.83
CA GLU A 281 11.20 -3.09 -26.70
C GLU A 281 9.99 -2.22 -26.98
N GLU A 282 8.81 -2.83 -27.18
CA GLU A 282 7.55 -2.10 -27.34
C GLU A 282 7.23 -1.26 -26.08
N MET A 283 7.41 -1.86 -24.90
CA MET A 283 7.25 -1.17 -23.61
C MET A 283 8.15 0.08 -23.53
N GLU A 284 9.41 -0.02 -23.96
CA GLU A 284 10.34 1.11 -23.98
C GLU A 284 9.95 2.19 -25.01
N LYS A 285 9.53 1.77 -26.22
CA LYS A 285 9.09 2.69 -27.29
C LYS A 285 7.87 3.52 -26.87
N LEU A 286 6.96 2.93 -26.10
CA LEU A 286 5.78 3.60 -25.56
C LEU A 286 6.07 4.41 -24.28
N GLY A 287 7.33 4.48 -23.85
CA GLY A 287 7.74 5.24 -22.66
C GLY A 287 7.30 4.63 -21.33
N CYS A 288 6.87 3.37 -21.32
CA CYS A 288 6.53 2.67 -20.09
C CYS A 288 7.82 2.22 -19.39
N LEU A 289 8.12 2.78 -18.22
CA LEU A 289 9.35 2.47 -17.49
C LEU A 289 9.35 1.01 -16.99
N PRO A 290 10.35 0.19 -17.37
CA PRO A 290 10.52 -1.16 -16.86
C PRO A 290 10.79 -1.15 -15.35
N THR A 291 10.22 -2.13 -14.64
CA THR A 291 10.45 -2.31 -13.20
C THR A 291 11.57 -3.32 -12.96
N VAL A 292 12.08 -3.39 -11.73
CA VAL A 292 13.02 -4.45 -11.30
C VAL A 292 12.46 -5.84 -11.59
N MET A 293 11.14 -6.03 -11.42
CA MET A 293 10.46 -7.29 -11.74
C MET A 293 10.54 -7.62 -13.23
N THR A 294 10.40 -6.62 -14.10
CA THR A 294 10.49 -6.76 -15.56
C THR A 294 11.88 -7.26 -15.97
N PHE A 295 12.94 -6.59 -15.49
CA PHE A 295 14.33 -6.99 -15.78
C PHE A 295 14.63 -8.39 -15.23
N ASN A 296 14.28 -8.67 -13.97
CA ASN A 296 14.52 -9.97 -13.36
C ASN A 296 13.85 -11.11 -14.14
N ALA A 297 12.61 -10.90 -14.62
CA ALA A 297 11.90 -11.89 -15.41
C ALA A 297 12.59 -12.17 -16.74
N LEU A 298 12.98 -11.13 -17.48
CA LEU A 298 13.62 -11.26 -18.79
C LEU A 298 15.02 -11.85 -18.69
N ILE A 299 15.84 -11.39 -17.74
CA ILE A 299 17.17 -11.95 -17.43
C ILE A 299 17.04 -13.43 -17.08
N SER A 300 16.08 -13.79 -16.20
CA SER A 300 15.86 -15.19 -15.84
C SER A 300 15.43 -16.03 -17.04
N GLY A 301 14.58 -15.50 -17.93
CA GLY A 301 14.18 -16.15 -19.18
C GLY A 301 15.37 -16.39 -20.11
N LEU A 302 16.16 -15.35 -20.40
CA LEU A 302 17.35 -15.42 -21.28
C LEU A 302 18.41 -16.38 -20.73
N CYS A 303 18.67 -16.37 -19.42
CA CYS A 303 19.59 -17.33 -18.80
C CYS A 303 19.13 -18.78 -19.00
N LYS A 304 17.81 -19.05 -18.95
CA LYS A 304 17.25 -20.39 -19.21
C LYS A 304 17.33 -20.79 -20.69
N ALA A 305 17.26 -19.82 -21.60
CA ALA A 305 17.44 -20.03 -23.03
C ALA A 305 18.91 -20.19 -23.45
N GLY A 306 19.87 -19.91 -22.54
CA GLY A 306 21.31 -19.96 -22.82
C GLY A 306 21.88 -18.67 -23.42
N GLU A 307 21.08 -17.61 -23.52
CA GLU A 307 21.43 -16.34 -24.13
C GLU A 307 22.10 -15.38 -23.12
N LEU A 308 23.26 -15.80 -22.60
CA LEU A 308 23.94 -15.12 -21.48
C LEU A 308 24.42 -13.70 -21.82
N GLU A 309 24.81 -13.44 -23.07
CA GLU A 309 25.26 -12.11 -23.50
C GLU A 309 24.14 -11.06 -23.39
N GLN A 310 22.94 -11.42 -23.86
CA GLN A 310 21.76 -10.56 -23.78
C GLN A 310 21.32 -10.35 -22.32
N ALA A 311 21.35 -11.41 -21.52
CA ALA A 311 21.06 -11.33 -20.09
C ALA A 311 22.02 -10.40 -19.35
N HIS A 312 23.31 -10.46 -19.67
CA HIS A 312 24.34 -9.58 -19.10
C HIS A 312 24.13 -8.12 -19.51
N PHE A 313 23.80 -7.87 -20.78
CA PHE A 313 23.50 -6.52 -21.27
C PHE A 313 22.30 -5.90 -20.53
N LEU A 314 21.21 -6.66 -20.34
CA LEU A 314 20.04 -6.19 -19.59
C LEU A 314 20.34 -5.91 -18.11
N PHE A 315 21.19 -6.73 -17.49
CA PHE A 315 21.65 -6.49 -16.12
C PHE A 315 22.40 -5.16 -16.01
N TYR A 316 23.33 -4.90 -16.93
CA TYR A 316 24.08 -3.66 -16.97
C TYR A 316 23.18 -2.43 -17.26
N LYS A 317 22.20 -2.59 -18.15
CA LYS A 317 21.19 -1.55 -18.43
C LYS A 317 20.36 -1.21 -17.19
N MET A 318 20.01 -2.20 -16.37
CA MET A 318 19.31 -2.01 -15.10
C MET A 318 20.18 -1.24 -14.07
N GLU A 319 21.47 -1.55 -13.97
CA GLU A 319 22.40 -0.85 -13.07
C GLU A 319 22.58 0.62 -13.46
N ILE A 320 22.75 0.92 -14.76
CA ILE A 320 22.87 2.30 -15.25
C ILE A 320 21.58 3.08 -14.98
N GLY A 321 20.41 2.49 -15.26
CA GLY A 321 19.11 3.12 -15.00
C GLY A 321 18.91 3.45 -13.52
N ARG A 322 19.33 2.54 -12.62
CA ARG A 322 19.28 2.75 -11.17
C ARG A 322 20.23 3.86 -10.72
N ASN A 323 21.44 3.90 -11.27
CA ASN A 323 22.44 4.93 -10.99
C ASN A 323 21.97 6.32 -11.46
N LEU A 324 21.34 6.43 -12.64
CA LEU A 324 20.76 7.70 -13.12
C LEU A 324 19.64 8.22 -12.21
N ILE A 325 18.82 7.32 -11.68
CA ILE A 325 17.76 7.66 -10.71
C ILE A 325 18.38 8.10 -9.37
N GLU A 326 19.35 7.35 -8.83
CA GLU A 326 20.08 7.72 -7.60
C GLU A 326 20.85 9.04 -7.76
N HIS A 327 21.47 9.29 -8.91
CA HIS A 327 22.11 10.57 -9.22
C HIS A 327 21.07 11.70 -9.32
N ARG A 328 19.88 11.46 -9.89
CA ARG A 328 18.79 12.44 -9.91
C ARG A 328 18.30 12.78 -8.50
N TYR A 329 18.13 11.79 -7.63
CA TYR A 329 17.75 12.00 -6.22
C TYR A 329 18.85 12.71 -5.43
N ARG A 330 20.13 12.36 -5.62
CA ARG A 330 21.26 13.11 -5.02
C ARG A 330 21.33 14.56 -5.50
N VAL A 331 21.05 14.83 -6.78
CA VAL A 331 21.01 16.21 -7.30
C VAL A 331 19.83 16.99 -6.73
N LEU A 332 18.68 16.35 -6.48
CA LEU A 332 17.54 16.97 -5.81
C LEU A 332 17.82 17.24 -4.32
N GLU A 333 18.43 16.30 -3.60
CA GLU A 333 18.89 16.52 -2.21
C GLU A 333 19.95 17.62 -2.11
N LEU A 334 20.90 17.69 -3.06
CA LEU A 334 21.89 18.76 -3.15
C LEU A 334 21.25 20.11 -3.49
N ARG A 335 20.18 20.15 -4.31
CA ARG A 335 19.40 21.37 -4.60
C ARG A 335 18.59 21.85 -3.40
N GLU A 336 17.99 20.93 -2.63
CA GLU A 336 17.30 21.28 -1.39
C GLU A 336 18.29 21.74 -0.32
N MET A 337 19.44 21.09 -0.19
CA MET A 337 20.53 21.51 0.69
C MET A 337 21.07 22.90 0.34
N THR A 338 21.32 23.19 -0.94
CA THR A 338 21.80 24.52 -1.40
C THR A 338 20.75 25.63 -1.26
N ALA A 339 19.45 25.30 -1.38
CA ALA A 339 18.34 26.23 -1.10
C ALA A 339 18.23 26.57 0.40
N ILE A 340 18.59 25.64 1.29
CA ILE A 340 18.63 25.86 2.74
C ILE A 340 19.84 26.72 3.14
N THR A 341 21.00 26.55 2.49
CA THR A 341 22.21 27.36 2.76
C THR A 341 22.06 28.79 2.27
N THR A 342 21.41 29.02 1.12
CA THR A 342 21.15 30.37 0.58
C THR A 342 20.11 31.15 1.38
N ARG A 343 19.16 30.50 2.05
CA ARG A 343 18.24 31.14 3.02
C ARG A 343 18.88 31.55 4.34
N LYS A 344 20.13 31.14 4.63
CA LYS A 344 20.82 31.41 5.91
C LYS A 344 21.98 32.40 5.82
N LEU A 345 22.21 33.08 4.70
CA LEU A 345 23.17 34.19 4.63
C LEU A 345 22.45 35.52 4.97
N PRO A 346 22.63 36.09 6.18
CA PRO A 346 22.14 37.42 6.47
C PRO A 346 22.94 38.43 5.65
N GLN A 347 22.23 39.27 4.88
CA GLN A 347 22.80 40.46 4.24
C GLN A 347 23.49 41.31 5.31
N ARG A 348 24.83 41.29 5.36
CA ARG A 348 25.60 42.29 6.12
C ARG A 348 25.36 43.64 5.44
N LYS A 349 24.61 44.51 6.11
CA LYS A 349 24.48 45.94 5.80
C LYS A 349 25.89 46.53 5.65
N VAL A 350 26.25 46.88 4.42
CA VAL A 350 27.36 47.79 4.16
C VAL A 350 26.80 49.20 4.31
N LEU A 351 27.32 49.95 5.29
CA LEU A 351 27.05 51.36 5.51
C LEU A 351 27.46 52.18 4.27
N GLN A 352 26.55 53.01 3.78
CA GLN A 352 26.83 54.02 2.75
C GLN A 352 27.74 55.14 3.31
N PRO A 353 28.70 55.65 2.52
CA PRO A 353 29.16 57.02 2.64
C PRO A 353 28.50 57.90 1.56
N SER A 354 27.76 58.91 2.03
CA SER A 354 27.56 60.26 1.48
C SER A 354 27.82 60.52 -0.02
N GLN A 355 26.75 60.86 -0.75
CA GLN A 355 26.80 61.54 -2.05
C GLN A 355 27.32 62.99 -1.93
N PRO A 356 28.04 63.52 -2.94
CA PRO A 356 28.02 64.92 -3.28
C PRO A 356 27.06 65.21 -4.46
N MET A 357 26.53 66.44 -4.42
CA MET A 357 25.49 67.05 -5.24
C MET A 357 25.68 66.95 -6.77
N SER A 358 24.57 66.73 -7.48
CA SER A 358 24.43 67.03 -8.90
C SER A 358 24.02 68.50 -9.10
N PHE A 359 24.77 69.22 -9.93
CA PHE A 359 24.33 70.48 -10.53
C PHE A 359 23.91 70.25 -11.99
N LYS A 360 22.95 71.08 -12.38
CA LYS A 360 22.03 70.99 -13.52
C LYS A 360 22.66 70.96 -14.91
N GLU A 361 21.89 70.36 -15.80
CA GLU A 361 21.94 70.39 -17.25
C GLU A 361 21.99 71.83 -17.83
N CYS A 362 22.65 71.97 -18.98
CA CYS A 362 22.17 72.78 -20.11
C CYS A 362 22.93 72.42 -21.42
N PRO A 363 22.33 72.69 -22.60
CA PRO A 363 22.47 71.89 -23.82
C PRO A 363 23.42 72.52 -24.85
N ASN A 364 23.81 71.77 -25.89
CA ASN A 364 24.08 72.41 -27.18
C ASN A 364 23.89 71.53 -28.42
N TYR A 365 23.37 72.22 -29.42
CA TYR A 365 22.84 71.79 -30.71
C TYR A 365 23.90 71.41 -31.76
N ASN A 366 23.42 70.61 -32.72
CA ASN A 366 23.75 70.59 -34.17
C ASN A 366 25.15 70.20 -34.65
N THR A 367 25.17 69.12 -35.44
CA THR A 367 25.72 69.18 -36.80
C THR A 367 24.87 68.36 -37.78
N ILE A 368 24.39 69.06 -38.80
CA ILE A 368 23.61 68.64 -39.99
C ILE A 368 24.61 68.09 -41.04
N SER A 369 24.32 66.99 -41.73
CA SER A 369 23.94 66.91 -43.16
C SER A 369 24.66 65.68 -43.75
N LYS A 370 24.04 64.78 -44.54
CA LYS A 370 23.72 64.85 -45.99
C LYS A 370 23.24 63.42 -46.38
N ASP A 371 22.34 63.11 -47.31
CA ASP A 371 22.02 63.66 -48.64
C ASP A 371 20.59 63.26 -49.06
N ALA A 372 19.85 64.20 -49.69
CA ALA A 372 18.98 64.05 -50.87
C ALA A 372 18.10 65.30 -51.05
#